data_AF-A0ABD5HDS4-F1
#
_entry.id   AF-A0ABD5HDS4-F1
#
_cell.length_a   1.000
_cell.length_b   1.000
_cell.length_c   1.000
_cell.angle_alpha   90.00
_cell.angle_beta   90.00
_cell.angle_gamma   90.00
#
_symmetry.space_group_name_H-M   'P 1'
#
loop_
_entity.id
_entity.type
_entity.pdbx_description
1 polymer ?
#
loop_
_entity_poly.entity_id
_entity_poly.type
_entity_poly.pdbx_seq_one_letter_code
_entity_poly.pdbx_strand_id
1 'polypeptide(L)'
;MTKIFAGIFIRHCKTGDVIQESLIRDCKSEFDIAEYNDALFSTFTLGFSESLSLTVLKRRVEYLAGIISVQILRIKEGIDKKVALCSDRSPEWPEGWNGSISLPNGENDVKAC
;
A
#
# COMPACT_ATOMS: atom_id res chain seq x y z
N MET A 1 13.17 8.70 -12.88
CA MET A 1 11.99 9.32 -13.51
C MET A 1 10.76 8.74 -12.81
N THR A 2 10.52 9.13 -11.55
CA THR A 2 9.60 8.42 -10.64
C THR A 2 8.38 9.29 -10.41
N LYS A 3 7.55 9.42 -11.44
CA LYS A 3 6.36 10.29 -11.43
C LYS A 3 5.09 9.46 -11.67
N ILE A 4 4.91 8.38 -10.91
CA ILE A 4 3.67 7.59 -11.01
C ILE A 4 3.31 7.02 -9.64
N PHE A 5 3.13 7.82 -8.59
CA PHE A 5 2.40 7.29 -7.42
C PHE A 5 1.49 8.36 -6.83
N ALA A 6 0.23 8.25 -7.25
CA ALA A 6 -0.94 8.48 -6.43
C ALA A 6 -1.49 9.90 -6.19
N GLY A 7 -1.18 10.83 -7.11
CA GLY A 7 -2.01 12.02 -7.31
C GLY A 7 -2.19 12.84 -6.03
N ILE A 8 -3.41 13.33 -5.79
CA ILE A 8 -3.75 14.15 -4.62
C ILE A 8 -3.95 13.28 -3.35
N PHE A 9 -4.21 11.98 -3.51
CA PHE A 9 -4.55 11.05 -2.43
C PHE A 9 -3.37 10.64 -1.55
N ILE A 10 -2.26 10.15 -2.13
CA ILE A 10 -1.01 9.92 -1.37
C ILE A 10 -0.20 11.22 -1.42
N ARG A 11 -0.15 11.93 -0.29
CA ARG A 11 0.49 13.25 -0.18
C ARG A 11 2.01 13.13 -0.14
N HIS A 12 2.50 12.15 0.60
CA HIS A 12 3.92 11.96 0.83
C HIS A 12 4.23 10.47 0.92
N CYS A 13 5.39 10.07 0.41
CA CYS A 13 5.84 8.70 0.48
C CYS A 13 7.37 8.65 0.62
N LYS A 14 7.84 7.96 1.64
CA LYS A 14 9.25 7.72 1.92
C LYS A 14 9.51 6.23 1.99
N THR A 15 10.60 5.81 1.38
CA THR A 15 11.02 4.40 1.37
C THR A 15 12.47 4.31 1.82
N GLY A 16 12.80 3.29 2.60
CA GLY A 16 14.13 3.14 3.17
C GLY A 16 14.40 1.73 3.68
N ASP A 17 15.44 1.64 4.51
CA ASP A 17 15.83 0.43 5.20
C ASP A 17 15.57 0.63 6.69
N VAL A 18 15.07 -0.41 7.35
CA VAL A 18 14.99 -0.40 8.81
C VAL A 18 16.43 -0.47 9.35
N ILE A 19 16.86 0.58 10.04
CA ILE A 19 18.25 0.81 10.47
C ILE A 19 18.84 -0.38 11.25
N GLN A 20 18.00 -1.14 11.98
CA GLN A 20 18.41 -2.32 12.76
C GLN A 20 18.46 -3.63 11.94
N GLU A 21 17.77 -3.69 10.81
CA GLU A 21 17.71 -4.88 9.95
C GLU A 21 17.69 -4.42 8.48
N SER A 22 18.89 -4.26 7.89
CA SER A 22 19.07 -3.78 6.51
C SER A 22 18.47 -4.70 5.43
N LEU A 23 17.91 -5.85 5.82
CA LEU A 23 17.13 -6.72 4.95
C LEU A 23 15.64 -6.33 4.91
N ILE A 24 15.15 -5.57 5.89
CA ILE A 24 13.79 -5.06 5.92
C ILE A 24 13.74 -3.71 5.22
N ARG A 25 12.97 -3.66 4.13
CA ARG A 25 12.60 -2.47 3.40
C ARG A 25 11.33 -1.88 3.99
N ASP A 26 11.31 -0.57 4.20
CA ASP A 26 10.13 0.15 4.66
C ASP A 26 9.57 1.11 3.60
N CYS A 27 8.25 1.28 3.60
CA CYS A 27 7.54 2.30 2.83
C CYS A 27 6.52 2.98 3.73
N LYS A 28 6.80 4.22 4.09
CA LYS A 28 5.90 5.07 4.84
C LYS A 28 5.18 6.03 3.92
N SER A 29 3.86 6.08 4.00
CA SER A 29 3.08 7.02 3.19
C SER A 29 2.03 7.76 4.02
N GLU A 30 1.80 9.00 3.66
CA GLU A 30 0.75 9.85 4.22
C GLU A 30 -0.35 9.99 3.17
N PHE A 31 -1.60 9.80 3.59
CA PHE A 31 -2.75 9.85 2.70
C PHE A 31 -3.84 10.78 3.21
N ASP A 32 -4.57 11.39 2.28
CA ASP A 32 -5.64 12.31 2.59
C ASP A 32 -7.01 11.66 2.42
N ILE A 33 -7.74 11.52 3.53
CA ILE A 33 -9.08 10.95 3.54
C ILE A 33 -10.05 11.82 2.70
N ALA A 34 -9.85 13.14 2.65
CA ALA A 34 -10.73 14.04 1.88
C ALA A 34 -10.63 13.80 0.37
N GLU A 35 -9.51 13.25 -0.09
CA GLU A 35 -9.23 12.96 -1.50
C GLU A 35 -9.57 11.51 -1.88
N TYR A 36 -10.09 10.73 -0.92
CA TYR A 36 -10.50 9.36 -1.15
C TYR A 36 -11.76 9.27 -2.02
N ASN A 37 -11.73 8.38 -3.00
CA ASN A 37 -12.88 7.99 -3.80
C ASN A 37 -12.77 6.51 -4.18
N ASP A 38 -13.87 5.74 -4.12
CA ASP A 38 -13.89 4.33 -4.52
C ASP A 38 -13.44 4.13 -5.99
N ALA A 39 -13.59 5.13 -6.86
CA ALA A 39 -13.08 5.12 -8.23
C ALA A 39 -11.55 5.02 -8.33
N LEU A 40 -10.82 5.38 -7.26
CA LEU A 40 -9.37 5.23 -7.21
C LEU A 40 -8.93 3.77 -7.34
N PHE A 41 -9.74 2.80 -6.90
CA PHE A 41 -9.43 1.38 -7.08
C PHE A 41 -9.22 1.04 -8.56
N SER A 42 -10.10 1.51 -9.44
CA SER A 42 -9.98 1.32 -10.88
C SER A 42 -8.75 2.03 -11.45
N THR A 43 -8.43 3.25 -10.98
CA THR A 43 -7.23 4.00 -11.39
C THR A 43 -5.94 3.23 -11.14
N PHE A 44 -5.85 2.49 -10.03
CA PHE A 44 -4.70 1.65 -9.69
C PHE A 44 -4.82 0.21 -10.21
N THR A 45 -5.80 -0.08 -11.06
CA THR A 45 -6.09 -1.44 -11.55
C THR A 45 -6.29 -2.45 -10.40
N LEU A 46 -6.89 -1.99 -9.30
CA LEU A 46 -7.22 -2.78 -8.13
C LEU A 46 -8.68 -3.22 -8.21
N GLY A 47 -8.96 -4.46 -7.78
CA GLY A 47 -10.32 -4.93 -7.58
C GLY A 47 -10.95 -4.24 -6.37
N PHE A 48 -12.22 -3.86 -6.50
CA PHE A 48 -13.03 -3.36 -5.40
C PHE A 48 -14.10 -4.41 -5.06
N SER A 49 -13.91 -5.15 -3.98
CA SER A 49 -14.82 -6.24 -3.60
C SER A 49 -16.08 -5.72 -2.92
N GLU A 50 -17.18 -6.47 -3.05
CA GLU A 50 -18.43 -6.19 -2.32
C GLU A 50 -18.22 -6.23 -0.79
N SER A 51 -17.37 -7.14 -0.30
CA SER A 51 -17.01 -7.18 1.11
C SER A 51 -16.30 -5.92 1.60
N LEU A 52 -15.57 -5.22 0.72
CA LEU A 52 -14.89 -3.97 1.04
C LEU A 52 -15.85 -2.77 0.98
N SER A 53 -16.79 -2.75 0.03
CA SER A 53 -17.80 -1.69 -0.08
C SER A 53 -18.68 -1.58 1.17
N LEU A 54 -18.92 -2.71 1.85
CA LEU A 54 -19.67 -2.80 3.10
C LEU A 54 -18.89 -2.29 4.34
N THR A 55 -17.59 -2.05 4.23
CA THR A 55 -16.80 -1.53 5.36
C THR A 55 -16.91 -0.02 5.50
N VAL A 56 -16.69 0.49 6.72
CA VAL A 56 -16.67 1.93 7.00
C VAL A 56 -15.60 2.64 6.17
N LEU A 57 -15.84 3.92 5.82
CA LEU A 57 -14.97 4.74 4.98
C LEU A 57 -13.48 4.65 5.39
N LYS A 58 -13.20 4.83 6.69
CA LYS A 58 -11.84 4.73 7.25
C LYS A 58 -11.13 3.45 6.82
N ARG A 59 -11.83 2.30 6.89
CA ARG A 59 -11.26 1.00 6.55
C ARG A 59 -10.95 0.88 5.05
N ARG A 60 -11.80 1.43 4.19
CA ARG A 60 -11.57 1.43 2.74
C ARG A 60 -10.38 2.32 2.35
N VAL A 61 -10.29 3.49 2.97
CA VAL A 61 -9.17 4.42 2.76
C VAL A 61 -7.85 3.80 3.18
N GLU A 62 -7.80 3.26 4.39
CA GLU A 62 -6.64 2.55 4.94
C GLU A 62 -6.21 1.39 4.03
N TYR A 63 -7.17 0.61 3.54
CA TYR A 63 -6.90 -0.48 2.63
C TYR A 63 -6.27 0.00 1.32
N LEU A 64 -6.87 1.00 0.67
CA LEU A 64 -6.34 1.57 -0.57
C LEU A 64 -4.92 2.12 -0.38
N ALA A 65 -4.69 2.88 0.70
CA ALA A 65 -3.39 3.43 1.02
C ALA A 65 -2.33 2.34 1.25
N GLY A 66 -2.69 1.25 1.94
CA GLY A 66 -1.80 0.11 2.15
C GLY A 66 -1.40 -0.56 0.86
N ILE A 67 -2.35 -0.84 -0.03
CA ILE A 67 -2.03 -1.51 -1.30
C ILE A 67 -1.19 -0.62 -2.21
N ILE A 68 -1.47 0.68 -2.27
CA ILE A 68 -0.62 1.61 -3.03
C ILE A 68 0.80 1.65 -2.46
N SER A 69 0.95 1.66 -1.13
CA SER A 69 2.27 1.68 -0.47
C SER A 69 3.07 0.41 -0.77
N VAL A 70 2.41 -0.75 -0.77
CA VAL A 70 3.04 -2.01 -1.19
C VAL A 70 3.46 -1.97 -2.66
N GLN A 71 2.63 -1.41 -3.56
CA GLN A 71 3.01 -1.25 -4.97
C GLN A 71 4.21 -0.32 -5.16
N ILE A 72 4.29 0.76 -4.38
CA ILE A 72 5.42 1.69 -4.38
C ILE A 72 6.70 0.96 -3.96
N LEU A 73 6.65 0.25 -2.83
CA LEU A 73 7.77 -0.55 -2.33
C LEU A 73 8.23 -1.57 -3.37
N ARG A 74 7.27 -2.30 -3.96
CA ARG A 74 7.52 -3.28 -5.02
C ARG A 74 8.27 -2.68 -6.21
N ILE A 75 7.80 -1.54 -6.72
CA ILE A 75 8.37 -0.89 -7.90
C ILE A 75 9.75 -0.31 -7.60
N LYS A 76 9.99 0.15 -6.37
CA LYS A 76 11.31 0.63 -5.96
C LYS A 76 12.33 -0.50 -5.84
N GLU A 77 11.95 -1.64 -5.27
CA GLU A 77 12.83 -2.80 -5.08
C GLU A 77 12.97 -3.68 -6.33
N GLY A 78 12.32 -3.33 -7.45
CA GLY A 78 12.39 -4.10 -8.69
C GLY A 78 11.73 -5.48 -8.60
N ILE A 79 10.75 -5.64 -7.72
CA ILE A 79 10.03 -6.89 -7.54
C ILE A 79 9.01 -7.05 -8.68
N ASP A 80 9.31 -7.93 -9.63
CA ASP A 80 8.48 -8.10 -10.84
C ASP A 80 7.14 -8.83 -10.57
N LYS A 81 7.06 -9.64 -9.51
CA LYS A 81 5.82 -10.33 -9.13
C LYS A 81 4.87 -9.36 -8.45
N LYS A 82 3.67 -9.16 -9.01
CA LYS A 82 2.60 -8.40 -8.34
C LYS A 82 2.33 -9.02 -6.98
N VAL A 83 2.38 -8.20 -5.92
CA VAL A 83 1.81 -8.57 -4.64
C VAL A 83 0.33 -8.85 -4.88
N ALA A 84 -0.07 -10.11 -4.69
CA ALA A 84 -1.45 -10.52 -4.80
C ALA A 84 -2.18 -10.16 -3.49
N LEU A 85 -3.49 -10.37 -3.46
CA LEU A 85 -4.30 -10.10 -2.28
C LEU A 85 -4.88 -11.43 -1.84
N CYS A 86 -4.54 -11.84 -0.63
CA CYS A 86 -5.18 -12.98 0.01
C CYS A 86 -6.70 -12.71 0.17
N SER A 87 -7.48 -13.78 0.31
CA SER A 87 -8.93 -13.71 0.51
C SER A 87 -9.34 -12.92 1.76
N ASP A 88 -8.46 -12.83 2.76
CA ASP A 88 -8.62 -12.05 3.98
C ASP A 88 -8.24 -10.56 3.83
N ARG A 89 -7.80 -10.16 2.63
CA ARG A 89 -7.31 -8.83 2.24
C ARG A 89 -5.91 -8.48 2.76
N SER A 90 -5.16 -9.46 3.27
CA SER A 90 -3.73 -9.28 3.51
C SER A 90 -2.95 -9.26 2.19
N PRO A 91 -1.84 -8.50 2.11
CA PRO A 91 -0.94 -8.58 0.96
C PRO A 91 -0.32 -9.98 0.89
N GLU A 92 -0.45 -10.63 -0.25
CA GLU A 92 0.28 -11.84 -0.58
C GLU A 92 1.64 -11.43 -1.16
N TRP A 93 2.66 -11.53 -0.31
CA TRP A 93 4.02 -11.22 -0.67
C TRP A 93 4.57 -12.27 -1.65
N PRO A 94 5.39 -11.86 -2.63
CA PRO A 94 6.02 -12.79 -3.54
C PRO A 94 7.00 -13.71 -2.79
N GLU A 95 7.24 -14.88 -3.38
CA GLU A 95 8.17 -15.86 -2.83
C GLU A 95 9.52 -15.25 -2.44
N GLY A 96 9.96 -15.55 -1.21
CA GLY A 96 11.16 -14.97 -0.61
C GLY A 96 10.93 -13.63 0.10
N TRP A 97 9.71 -13.08 0.04
CA TRP A 97 9.33 -11.87 0.75
C TRP A 97 8.25 -12.14 1.79
N ASN A 98 8.35 -11.50 2.94
CA ASN A 98 7.29 -11.42 3.94
C ASN A 98 7.19 -10.00 4.48
N GLY A 99 6.00 -9.56 4.85
CA GLY A 99 5.80 -8.18 5.25
C GLY A 99 4.51 -7.89 5.98
N SER A 100 4.43 -6.68 6.51
CA SER A 100 3.28 -6.19 7.27
C SER A 100 2.89 -4.79 6.80
N ILE A 101 1.61 -4.47 6.95
CA ILE A 101 1.07 -3.13 6.70
C ILE A 101 0.53 -2.63 8.04
N SER A 102 1.06 -1.52 8.53
CA SER A 102 0.57 -0.81 9.71
C SER A 102 -0.07 0.51 9.32
N LEU A 103 -1.22 0.84 9.93
CA LEU A 103 -2.03 2.00 9.58
C LEU A 103 -2.42 2.85 10.82
N PRO A 104 -1.46 3.41 11.57
CA PRO A 104 -1.79 4.32 12.66
C PRO A 104 -2.17 5.71 12.11
N ASN A 105 -3.35 6.21 12.50
CA ASN A 105 -3.70 7.64 12.46
C ASN A 105 -3.52 8.39 11.11
N GLY A 106 -3.81 7.75 9.97
CA GLY A 106 -3.71 8.41 8.65
C GLY A 106 -2.33 8.29 7.99
N GLU A 107 -1.42 7.54 8.60
CA GLU A 107 -0.15 7.14 8.04
C GLU A 107 -0.18 5.64 7.71
N ASN A 108 0.56 5.24 6.69
CA ASN A 108 0.85 3.86 6.37
C ASN A 108 2.33 3.58 6.60
N ASP A 109 2.66 2.42 7.16
CA ASP A 109 4.01 1.86 7.25
C ASP A 109 3.99 0.42 6.76
N VAL A 110 4.55 0.18 5.57
CA VAL A 110 4.74 -1.14 5.00
C VAL A 110 6.16 -1.59 5.26
N LYS A 111 6.35 -2.79 5.78
CA LYS A 111 7.68 -3.41 5.94
C LYS A 111 7.71 -4.73 5.20
N ALA A 112 8.77 -5.00 4.44
CA ALA A 112 8.96 -6.28 3.78
C ALA A 112 10.44 -6.68 3.72
N CYS A 113 10.75 -7.97 3.89
CA CYS A 113 12.08 -8.57 3.74
C CYS A 113 12.01 -9.90 3.01
#